data_AF-A0A2E5ERI9-F1
#
_entry.id   AF-A0A2E5ERI9-F1
#
_cell.length_a   1.000
_cell.length_b   1.000
_cell.length_c   1.000
_cell.angle_alpha   90.00
_cell.angle_beta   90.00
_cell.angle_gamma   90.00
#
_symmetry.space_group_name_H-M   'P 1'
#
loop_
_entity.id
_entity.type
_entity.pdbx_description
1 polymer ?
#
loop_
_entity_poly.entity_id
_entity_poly.type
_entity_poly.pdbx_seq_one_letter_code
_entity_poly.pdbx_strand_id
1 'polypeptide(L)'
;MAASIIHQHGEIDSLRETNEKLEKRSQSLARLAAENAMLSKQAVNHEEFTRLKKEAAEVHRLRGLVNRLQSVAQQAPAPKAPQTAGNNAQPAQARPIAGPTSYLVNCVIYETRGGSTFAGLPSVPSASGAINAFLTDAQKQTLMNALNERDDVNVLSAPKMIVANGEEGSMFVGRELAVPAGGASGTKQSVPLGLSVKLKISESNGPDVFDLKSEVRHSKLRGYSETDMPIIDESESASAFRLVKGQTVMATVPVKGSGDSLLILITPRPIDRGEIGVSSTSPAVARGDGAPPAPAAEIVSRIRAQ
;
A
#
# COMPACT_ATOMS: atom_id res chain seq x y z
N MET A 1 -52.80 -36.07 -52.77
CA MET A 1 -52.33 -34.70 -52.43
C MET A 1 -51.92 -34.56 -50.97
N ALA A 2 -52.67 -35.09 -49.99
CA ALA A 2 -52.34 -34.96 -48.55
C ALA A 2 -50.96 -35.55 -48.15
N ALA A 3 -50.54 -36.67 -48.73
CA ALA A 3 -49.25 -37.30 -48.40
C ALA A 3 -48.01 -36.45 -48.78
N SER A 4 -48.10 -35.66 -49.86
CA SER A 4 -47.01 -34.76 -50.28
C SER A 4 -46.84 -33.58 -49.33
N ILE A 5 -47.94 -33.11 -48.72
CA ILE A 5 -47.93 -31.97 -47.80
C ILE A 5 -47.32 -32.40 -46.46
N ILE A 6 -47.65 -33.60 -45.97
CA ILE A 6 -47.08 -34.17 -44.73
C ILE A 6 -45.57 -34.38 -44.86
N HIS A 7 -45.10 -34.88 -46.01
CA HIS A 7 -43.67 -35.06 -46.27
C HIS A 7 -42.90 -33.72 -46.29
N GLN A 8 -43.47 -32.70 -46.94
CA GLN A 8 -42.86 -31.36 -47.00
C GLN A 8 -42.78 -30.69 -45.61
N HIS A 9 -43.80 -30.88 -44.76
CA HIS A 9 -43.75 -30.35 -43.40
C HIS A 9 -42.68 -31.04 -42.56
N GLY A 10 -42.54 -32.37 -42.68
CA GLY A 10 -41.48 -33.12 -42.00
C GLY A 10 -40.06 -32.68 -42.41
N GLU A 11 -39.85 -32.38 -43.69
CA GLU A 11 -38.57 -31.84 -44.18
C GLU A 11 -38.29 -30.44 -43.64
N ILE A 12 -39.30 -29.56 -43.58
CA ILE A 12 -39.15 -28.20 -43.04
C ILE A 12 -38.80 -28.23 -41.55
N ASP A 13 -39.43 -29.10 -40.77
CA ASP A 13 -39.15 -29.23 -39.34
C ASP A 13 -37.75 -29.82 -39.09
N SER A 14 -37.35 -30.82 -39.90
CA SER A 14 -35.96 -31.32 -39.85
C SER A 14 -34.95 -30.24 -40.21
N LEU A 15 -35.22 -29.40 -41.20
CA LEU A 15 -34.33 -28.29 -41.58
C LEU A 15 -34.24 -27.23 -40.48
N ARG A 16 -35.34 -26.90 -39.83
CA ARG A 16 -35.36 -25.99 -38.67
C ARG A 16 -34.53 -26.54 -37.51
N GLU A 17 -34.67 -27.83 -37.20
CA GLU A 17 -33.90 -28.47 -36.14
C GLU A 17 -32.38 -28.48 -36.47
N THR A 18 -32.03 -28.73 -37.73
CA THR A 18 -30.61 -28.67 -38.16
C THR A 18 -30.04 -27.26 -38.10
N ASN A 19 -30.80 -26.24 -38.46
CA ASN A 19 -30.38 -24.85 -38.36
C ASN A 19 -30.18 -24.43 -36.89
N GLU A 20 -31.09 -24.81 -36.00
CA GLU A 20 -30.93 -24.51 -34.57
C GLU A 20 -29.67 -25.19 -33.99
N LYS A 21 -29.39 -26.45 -34.40
CA LYS A 21 -28.15 -27.14 -34.01
C LYS A 21 -26.90 -26.46 -34.58
N LEU A 22 -26.96 -25.97 -35.82
CA LEU A 22 -25.85 -25.26 -36.45
C LEU A 22 -25.59 -23.91 -35.78
N GLU A 23 -26.63 -23.15 -35.44
CA GLU A 23 -26.50 -21.89 -34.70
C GLU A 23 -25.87 -22.12 -33.32
N LYS A 24 -26.34 -23.13 -32.57
CA LYS A 24 -25.75 -23.50 -31.28
C LYS A 24 -24.27 -23.88 -31.41
N ARG A 25 -23.89 -24.62 -32.46
CA ARG A 25 -22.48 -24.96 -32.73
C ARG A 25 -21.65 -23.73 -33.10
N SER A 26 -22.19 -22.82 -33.91
CA SER A 26 -21.53 -21.56 -34.28
C SER A 26 -21.26 -20.69 -33.06
N GLN A 27 -22.26 -20.53 -32.17
CA GLN A 27 -22.11 -19.80 -30.91
C GLN A 27 -21.06 -20.44 -29.99
N SER A 28 -21.03 -21.77 -29.91
CA SER A 28 -20.02 -22.49 -29.14
C SER A 28 -18.61 -22.29 -29.68
N LEU A 29 -18.42 -22.29 -31.00
CA LEU A 29 -17.12 -22.01 -31.62
C LEU A 29 -16.68 -20.56 -31.41
N ALA A 30 -17.60 -19.60 -31.52
CA ALA A 30 -17.31 -18.19 -31.24
C ALA A 30 -16.85 -17.98 -29.79
N ARG A 31 -17.50 -18.66 -28.84
CA ARG A 31 -17.10 -18.64 -27.43
C ARG A 31 -15.70 -19.23 -27.21
N LEU A 32 -15.41 -20.40 -27.78
CA LEU A 32 -14.09 -21.03 -27.67
C LEU A 32 -12.98 -20.18 -28.32
N ALA A 33 -13.27 -19.50 -29.42
CA ALA A 33 -12.34 -18.56 -30.05
C ALA A 33 -12.05 -17.36 -29.14
N ALA A 34 -13.07 -16.81 -28.46
CA ALA A 34 -12.89 -15.73 -27.50
C ALA A 34 -12.08 -16.17 -26.27
N GLU A 35 -12.34 -17.38 -25.74
CA GLU A 35 -11.58 -17.96 -24.62
C GLU A 35 -10.11 -18.20 -25.02
N ASN A 36 -9.84 -18.74 -26.21
CA ASN A 36 -8.46 -18.90 -26.71
C ASN A 36 -7.73 -17.56 -26.89
N ALA A 37 -8.42 -16.52 -27.36
CA ALA A 37 -7.84 -15.19 -27.47
C ALA A 37 -7.50 -14.60 -26.09
N MET A 38 -8.33 -14.86 -25.06
CA MET A 38 -8.02 -14.46 -23.68
C MET A 38 -6.83 -15.25 -23.11
N LEU A 39 -6.78 -16.56 -23.30
CA LEU A 39 -5.67 -17.42 -22.85
C LEU A 39 -4.35 -17.04 -23.54
N SER A 40 -4.38 -16.73 -24.83
CA SER A 40 -3.21 -16.25 -25.56
C SER A 40 -2.66 -14.95 -24.98
N LYS A 41 -3.53 -14.00 -24.62
CA LYS A 41 -3.12 -12.76 -23.92
C LYS A 41 -2.52 -13.04 -22.55
N GLN A 42 -3.06 -13.98 -21.80
CA GLN A 42 -2.51 -14.39 -20.50
C GLN A 42 -1.13 -15.07 -20.63
N ALA A 43 -0.92 -15.86 -21.69
CA ALA A 43 0.38 -16.49 -21.97
C ALA A 43 1.47 -15.45 -22.27
N VAL A 44 1.15 -14.41 -23.05
CA VAL A 44 2.08 -13.28 -23.31
C VAL A 44 2.45 -12.56 -22.01
N ASN A 45 1.48 -12.33 -21.13
CA ASN A 45 1.75 -11.73 -19.82
C ASN A 45 2.66 -12.62 -18.93
N HIS A 46 2.58 -13.94 -19.06
CA HIS A 46 3.43 -14.87 -18.32
C HIS A 46 4.88 -14.86 -18.83
N GLU A 47 5.10 -14.74 -20.14
CA GLU A 47 6.43 -14.56 -20.72
C GLU A 47 7.05 -13.22 -20.29
N GLU A 48 6.28 -12.14 -20.32
CA GLU A 48 6.73 -10.82 -19.82
C GLU A 48 7.07 -10.86 -18.33
N PHE A 49 6.26 -11.53 -17.52
CA PHE A 49 6.52 -11.74 -16.09
C PHE A 49 7.82 -12.53 -15.88
N THR A 50 8.07 -13.57 -16.68
CA THR A 50 9.28 -14.37 -16.62
C THR A 50 10.52 -13.56 -17.03
N ARG A 51 10.39 -12.70 -18.05
CA ARG A 51 11.44 -11.77 -18.46
C ARG A 51 11.75 -10.76 -17.36
N LEU A 52 10.73 -10.11 -16.79
CA LEU A 52 10.88 -9.16 -15.67
C LEU A 52 11.55 -9.82 -14.45
N LYS A 53 11.22 -11.09 -14.18
CA LYS A 53 11.87 -11.84 -13.10
C LYS A 53 13.37 -12.06 -13.34
N LYS A 54 13.78 -12.31 -14.59
CA LYS A 54 15.21 -12.41 -14.97
C LYS A 54 15.91 -11.06 -14.87
N GLU A 55 15.28 -9.99 -15.34
CA GLU A 55 15.83 -8.63 -15.25
C GLU A 55 15.99 -8.20 -13.78
N ALA A 56 15.01 -8.51 -12.92
CA ALA A 56 15.09 -8.24 -11.48
C ALA A 56 16.25 -9.01 -10.80
N ALA A 57 16.48 -10.27 -11.19
CA ALA A 57 17.60 -11.05 -10.68
C ALA A 57 18.96 -10.46 -11.11
N GLU A 58 19.08 -9.97 -12.34
CA GLU A 58 20.32 -9.33 -12.81
C GLU A 58 20.56 -7.98 -12.12
N VAL A 59 19.51 -7.17 -11.89
CA VAL A 59 19.62 -5.95 -11.08
C VAL A 59 20.11 -6.27 -9.67
N HIS A 60 19.61 -7.36 -9.06
CA HIS A 60 20.08 -7.79 -7.74
C HIS A 60 21.56 -8.24 -7.76
N ARG A 61 21.99 -8.92 -8.83
CA ARG A 61 23.38 -9.32 -9.04
C ARG A 61 24.30 -8.10 -9.18
N LEU A 62 23.90 -7.13 -10.00
CA LEU A 62 24.63 -5.88 -10.23
C LEU A 62 24.74 -5.06 -8.94
N ARG A 63 23.68 -4.97 -8.14
CA ARG A 63 23.74 -4.34 -6.81
C ARG A 63 24.72 -5.05 -5.88
N GLY A 64 24.76 -6.38 -5.89
CA GLY A 64 25.76 -7.15 -5.14
C GLY A 64 27.21 -6.85 -5.55
N LEU A 65 27.45 -6.67 -6.85
CA LEU A 65 28.78 -6.30 -7.38
C LEU A 65 29.16 -4.87 -7.02
N VAL A 66 28.23 -3.92 -7.13
CA VAL A 66 28.47 -2.51 -6.74
C VAL A 66 28.80 -2.43 -5.24
N ASN A 67 28.04 -3.13 -4.39
CA ASN A 67 28.31 -3.16 -2.95
C ASN A 67 29.70 -3.74 -2.64
N ARG A 68 30.13 -4.78 -3.36
CA ARG A 68 31.48 -5.33 -3.22
C ARG A 68 32.55 -4.32 -3.66
N LEU A 69 32.40 -3.69 -4.81
CA LEU A 69 33.35 -2.68 -5.30
C LEU A 69 33.45 -1.49 -4.33
N GLN A 70 32.32 -1.06 -3.76
CA GLN A 70 32.28 0.03 -2.79
C GLN A 70 32.96 -0.36 -1.46
N SER A 71 32.81 -1.62 -1.03
CA SER A 71 33.52 -2.13 0.15
C SER A 71 35.05 -2.23 -0.07
N VAL A 72 35.50 -2.57 -1.28
CA VAL A 72 36.93 -2.61 -1.64
C VAL A 72 37.52 -1.20 -1.71
N ALA A 73 36.78 -0.23 -2.26
CA ALA A 73 37.21 1.17 -2.30
C ALA A 73 37.35 1.81 -0.91
N GLN A 74 36.56 1.36 0.08
CA GLN A 74 36.65 1.82 1.47
C GLN A 74 37.77 1.13 2.29
N GLN A 75 38.37 0.06 1.77
CA GLN A 75 39.48 -0.64 2.42
C GLN A 75 40.87 -0.20 1.91
N ALA A 76 40.95 0.81 1.04
CA ALA A 76 42.23 1.40 0.67
C ALA A 76 42.85 2.12 1.89
N PRO A 77 44.02 1.69 2.42
CA PRO A 77 44.63 2.31 3.59
C PRO A 77 45.12 3.72 3.24
N ALA A 78 44.66 4.71 4.01
CA ALA A 78 45.16 6.08 3.90
C ALA A 78 46.68 6.16 4.22
N PRO A 79 47.46 7.00 3.50
CA PRO A 79 48.88 7.14 3.75
C PRO A 79 49.13 7.76 5.14
N LYS A 80 49.98 7.11 5.94
CA LYS A 80 50.33 7.54 7.31
C LYS A 80 51.11 8.87 7.27
N ALA A 81 50.53 9.93 7.83
CA ALA A 81 51.23 11.17 8.13
C ALA A 81 52.08 11.05 9.43
N PRO A 82 53.13 11.87 9.61
CA PRO A 82 54.12 11.70 10.67
C PRO A 82 53.54 12.05 12.05
N GLN A 83 53.88 11.23 13.06
CA GLN A 83 53.49 11.43 14.45
C GLN A 83 54.39 12.48 15.12
N THR A 84 53.83 13.62 15.53
CA THR A 84 54.40 14.51 16.54
C THR A 84 53.86 14.15 17.91
N ALA A 85 54.79 14.03 18.87
CA ALA A 85 54.52 13.69 20.26
C ALA A 85 53.86 14.83 21.03
N GLY A 86 52.98 14.47 21.97
CA GLY A 86 52.58 15.34 23.08
C GLY A 86 51.16 15.88 23.02
N ASN A 87 50.19 15.11 23.53
CA ASN A 87 49.31 15.54 24.62
C ASN A 87 48.31 14.43 24.95
N ASN A 88 48.09 14.23 26.25
CA ASN A 88 47.04 13.38 26.81
C ASN A 88 45.67 13.89 26.34
N ALA A 89 45.20 13.38 25.22
CA ALA A 89 43.79 13.36 24.87
C ALA A 89 43.34 11.90 24.92
N GLN A 90 42.32 11.64 25.73
CA GLN A 90 41.64 10.35 25.80
C GLN A 90 41.39 9.80 24.39
N PRO A 91 41.44 8.47 24.18
CA PRO A 91 41.05 7.89 22.90
C PRO A 91 39.63 8.35 22.60
N ALA A 92 39.49 9.16 21.54
CA ALA A 92 38.19 9.53 21.01
C ALA A 92 37.44 8.24 20.76
N GLN A 93 36.43 7.98 21.60
CA GLN A 93 35.48 6.89 21.39
C GLN A 93 35.05 6.96 19.94
N ALA A 94 35.29 5.88 19.19
CA ALA A 94 34.73 5.71 17.88
C ALA A 94 33.22 5.97 18.02
N ARG A 95 32.76 7.10 17.48
CA ARG A 95 31.33 7.41 17.49
C ARG A 95 30.62 6.20 16.91
N PRO A 96 29.60 5.66 17.60
CA PRO A 96 28.84 4.54 17.07
C PRO A 96 28.40 4.89 15.65
N ILE A 97 28.58 3.96 14.73
CA ILE A 97 28.09 4.04 13.36
C ILE A 97 26.64 4.48 13.47
N ALA A 98 26.37 5.73 13.09
CA ALA A 98 25.07 6.34 13.28
C ALA A 98 24.05 5.46 12.55
N GLY A 99 23.11 4.89 13.30
CA GLY A 99 22.09 4.01 12.75
C GLY A 99 21.19 4.71 11.74
N PRO A 100 20.24 3.98 11.13
CA PRO A 100 19.37 4.51 10.10
C PRO A 100 18.66 5.77 10.61
N THR A 101 18.75 6.86 9.83
CA THR A 101 18.09 8.12 10.15
C THR A 101 16.60 8.08 9.83
N SER A 102 16.19 7.18 8.95
CA SER A 102 14.81 7.04 8.48
C SER A 102 14.54 5.65 7.94
N TYR A 103 13.26 5.29 7.92
CA TYR A 103 12.74 4.02 7.45
C TYR A 103 11.70 4.27 6.36
N LEU A 104 11.81 3.56 5.24
CA LEU A 104 10.75 3.45 4.25
C LEU A 104 9.83 2.32 4.69
N VAL A 105 8.56 2.64 4.91
CA VAL A 105 7.55 1.66 5.27
C VAL A 105 6.63 1.44 4.08
N ASN A 106 6.55 0.19 3.63
CA ASN A 106 5.55 -0.24 2.67
C ASN A 106 4.38 -0.86 3.42
N CYS A 107 3.18 -0.31 3.22
CA CYS A 107 1.94 -0.85 3.76
C CYS A 107 1.15 -1.46 2.60
N VAL A 108 0.63 -2.67 2.74
CA VAL A 108 -0.32 -3.27 1.79
C VAL A 108 -1.58 -3.64 2.54
N ILE A 109 -2.73 -3.15 2.06
CA ILE A 109 -4.02 -3.24 2.72
C ILE A 109 -4.95 -4.09 1.86
N TYR A 110 -5.46 -5.16 2.47
CA TYR A 110 -6.41 -6.07 1.87
C TYR A 110 -7.74 -6.01 2.62
N GLU A 111 -8.83 -6.18 1.88
CA GLU A 111 -10.13 -6.52 2.44
C GLU A 111 -10.32 -8.03 2.32
N THR A 112 -10.71 -8.68 3.42
CA THR A 112 -11.00 -10.12 3.47
C THR A 112 -12.44 -10.33 3.93
N ARG A 113 -13.22 -11.10 3.18
CA ARG A 113 -14.59 -11.45 3.56
C ARG A 113 -14.62 -12.65 4.50
N GLY A 114 -15.53 -12.62 5.47
CA GLY A 114 -15.87 -13.81 6.29
C GLY A 114 -14.88 -14.19 7.39
N GLY A 115 -14.11 -13.23 7.92
CA GLY A 115 -13.16 -13.47 9.02
C GLY A 115 -11.99 -14.37 8.59
N SER A 116 -10.88 -13.76 8.19
CA SER A 116 -9.69 -14.51 7.78
C SER A 116 -9.00 -15.16 8.99
N THR A 117 -9.26 -16.44 9.21
CA THR A 117 -8.44 -17.28 10.09
C THR A 117 -7.18 -17.70 9.34
N PHE A 118 -6.08 -16.99 9.54
CA PHE A 118 -4.78 -17.38 9.00
C PHE A 118 -4.19 -18.51 9.85
N ALA A 119 -4.69 -19.74 9.64
CA ALA A 119 -4.23 -20.92 10.33
C ALA A 119 -2.72 -21.14 10.12
N GLY A 120 -1.96 -21.37 11.20
CA GLY A 120 -0.53 -21.69 11.15
C GLY A 120 0.43 -20.50 11.26
N LEU A 121 -0.07 -19.26 11.39
CA LEU A 121 0.77 -18.11 11.72
C LEU A 121 0.87 -17.90 13.23
N PRO A 122 2.05 -17.57 13.78
CA PRO A 122 2.19 -17.18 15.18
C PRO A 122 1.45 -15.84 15.40
N SER A 123 0.22 -15.93 15.90
CA SER A 123 -0.66 -14.79 16.16
C SER A 123 -0.66 -14.40 17.64
N VAL A 124 -0.59 -13.10 17.91
CA VAL A 124 -0.95 -12.52 19.21
C VAL A 124 -2.39 -11.99 19.09
N PRO A 125 -3.38 -12.66 19.72
CA PRO A 125 -4.74 -12.16 19.73
C PRO A 125 -4.84 -10.88 20.59
N SER A 126 -5.54 -9.88 20.06
CA SER A 126 -5.88 -8.63 20.74
C SER A 126 -7.25 -8.74 21.42
N ALA A 127 -7.45 -7.98 22.50
CA ALA A 127 -8.77 -7.79 23.13
C ALA A 127 -9.83 -7.21 22.15
N SER A 128 -9.41 -6.57 21.06
CA SER A 128 -10.28 -6.06 20.01
C SER A 128 -10.69 -7.10 18.95
N GLY A 129 -10.24 -8.36 19.08
CA GLY A 129 -10.41 -9.39 18.04
C GLY A 129 -9.42 -9.25 16.87
N ALA A 130 -8.54 -8.25 16.91
CA ALA A 130 -7.42 -8.12 15.99
C ALA A 130 -6.39 -9.25 16.20
N ILE A 131 -5.90 -9.79 15.10
CA ILE A 131 -4.77 -10.73 15.04
C ILE A 131 -3.56 -9.98 14.51
N ASN A 132 -2.49 -9.94 15.31
CA ASN A 132 -1.21 -9.40 14.89
C ASN A 132 -0.15 -10.52 14.86
N ALA A 133 0.65 -10.58 13.80
CA ALA A 133 1.68 -11.61 13.62
C ALA A 133 2.95 -11.03 12.98
N PHE A 134 4.09 -11.68 13.22
CA PHE A 134 5.32 -11.40 12.49
C PHE A 134 5.49 -12.43 11.37
N LEU A 135 5.94 -11.97 10.20
CA LEU A 135 6.16 -12.79 9.02
C LEU A 135 7.61 -12.67 8.57
N THR A 136 8.26 -13.82 8.40
CA THR A 136 9.48 -13.95 7.60
C THR A 136 9.18 -13.74 6.12
N ASP A 137 10.19 -13.49 5.30
CA ASP A 137 10.01 -13.34 3.84
C ASP A 137 9.34 -14.57 3.20
N ALA A 138 9.71 -15.78 3.64
CA ALA A 138 9.09 -17.02 3.15
C ALA A 138 7.61 -17.12 3.54
N GLN A 139 7.26 -16.78 4.79
CA GLN A 139 5.87 -16.77 5.26
C GLN A 139 5.06 -15.68 4.57
N LYS A 140 5.64 -14.49 4.38
CA LYS A 140 5.03 -13.40 3.62
C LYS A 140 4.75 -13.84 2.19
N GLN A 141 5.71 -14.43 1.50
CA GLN A 141 5.51 -14.88 0.12
C GLN A 141 4.41 -15.96 0.03
N THR A 142 4.39 -16.89 0.99
CA THR A 142 3.35 -17.92 1.08
C THR A 142 1.97 -17.29 1.31
N LEU A 143 1.88 -16.34 2.23
CA LEU A 143 0.64 -15.59 2.49
C LEU A 143 0.20 -14.81 1.24
N MET A 144 1.11 -14.10 0.58
CA MET A 144 0.81 -13.34 -0.63
C MET A 144 0.30 -14.25 -1.75
N ASN A 145 0.90 -15.42 -1.94
CA ASN A 145 0.41 -16.40 -2.91
C ASN A 145 -1.00 -16.89 -2.53
N ALA A 146 -1.22 -17.23 -1.27
CA ALA A 146 -2.52 -17.67 -0.78
C ALA A 146 -3.61 -16.58 -0.89
N LEU A 147 -3.26 -15.31 -0.68
CA LEU A 147 -4.17 -14.17 -0.88
C LEU A 147 -4.50 -13.96 -2.37
N ASN A 148 -3.54 -14.19 -3.27
CA ASN A 148 -3.74 -14.05 -4.72
C ASN A 148 -4.59 -15.19 -5.31
N GLU A 149 -4.63 -16.36 -4.67
CA GLU A 149 -5.46 -17.50 -5.06
C GLU A 149 -6.92 -17.38 -4.58
N ARG A 150 -7.22 -16.38 -3.73
CA ARG A 150 -8.53 -16.18 -3.14
C ARG A 150 -9.32 -15.11 -3.87
N ASP A 151 -10.49 -15.49 -4.39
CA ASP A 151 -11.42 -14.56 -5.06
C ASP A 151 -12.12 -13.59 -4.10
N ASP A 152 -12.09 -13.87 -2.79
CA ASP A 152 -12.73 -13.08 -1.73
C ASP A 152 -11.78 -12.12 -1.01
N VAL A 153 -10.58 -11.93 -1.56
CA VAL A 153 -9.57 -10.98 -1.09
C VAL A 153 -9.37 -9.90 -2.14
N ASN A 154 -9.49 -8.64 -1.74
CA ASN A 154 -9.23 -7.51 -2.63
C ASN A 154 -8.12 -6.61 -2.08
N VAL A 155 -7.18 -6.20 -2.94
CA VAL A 155 -6.17 -5.19 -2.58
C VAL A 155 -6.84 -3.83 -2.61
N LEU A 156 -6.99 -3.19 -1.44
CA LEU A 156 -7.57 -1.86 -1.35
C LEU A 156 -6.55 -0.77 -1.68
N SER A 157 -5.33 -0.90 -1.16
CA SER A 157 -4.27 0.08 -1.37
C SER A 157 -2.89 -0.45 -0.96
N ALA A 158 -1.83 0.16 -1.51
CA ALA A 158 -0.44 -0.16 -1.18
C ALA A 158 0.40 1.09 -0.91
N PRO A 159 0.04 1.90 0.11
CA PRO A 159 0.69 3.19 0.30
C PRO A 159 2.08 3.04 0.95
N LYS A 160 2.93 4.05 0.73
CA LYS A 160 4.30 4.10 1.25
C LYS A 160 4.48 5.35 2.10
N MET A 161 5.24 5.25 3.18
CA MET A 161 5.61 6.40 4.02
C MET A 161 7.08 6.33 4.42
N ILE A 162 7.66 7.49 4.74
CA ILE A 162 8.99 7.59 5.33
C ILE A 162 8.82 8.04 6.78
N VAL A 163 9.39 7.28 7.71
CA VAL A 163 9.33 7.55 9.15
C VAL A 163 10.75 7.78 9.65
N ALA A 164 10.99 8.92 10.31
CA ALA A 164 12.28 9.19 10.93
C ALA A 164 12.49 8.29 12.16
N ASN A 165 13.74 7.93 12.46
CA ASN A 165 14.04 7.06 13.59
C ASN A 165 13.64 7.72 14.92
N GLY A 166 12.84 7.02 15.73
CA GLY A 166 12.31 7.52 17.01
C GLY A 166 11.08 8.42 16.89
N GLU A 167 10.73 8.87 15.69
CA GLU A 167 9.59 9.74 15.41
C GLU A 167 8.35 8.95 15.02
N GLU A 168 7.18 9.58 15.19
CA GLU A 168 5.91 9.03 14.76
C GLU A 168 5.61 9.45 13.31
N GLY A 169 5.27 8.48 12.48
CA GLY A 169 4.74 8.68 11.13
C GLY A 169 3.28 8.27 11.09
N SER A 170 2.45 9.02 10.36
CA SER A 170 1.05 8.67 10.16
C SER A 170 0.66 8.74 8.69
N MET A 171 -0.31 7.91 8.32
CA MET A 171 -0.98 7.96 7.04
C MET A 171 -2.47 7.75 7.21
N PHE A 172 -3.21 8.33 6.27
CA PHE A 172 -4.64 8.20 6.18
C PHE A 172 -5.02 7.78 4.76
N VAL A 173 -5.83 6.73 4.64
CA VAL A 173 -6.43 6.24 3.40
C VAL A 173 -7.94 6.28 3.59
N GLY A 174 -8.58 7.27 2.99
CA GLY A 174 -10.01 7.47 3.17
C GLY A 174 -10.50 8.81 2.67
N ARG A 175 -11.63 9.23 3.20
CA ARG A 175 -12.26 10.53 2.92
C ARG A 175 -12.57 11.27 4.20
N GLU A 176 -12.62 12.58 4.10
CA GLU A 176 -13.09 13.43 5.18
C GLU A 176 -14.59 13.70 5.02
N LEU A 177 -15.37 13.51 6.10
CA LEU A 177 -16.77 13.89 6.17
C LEU A 177 -16.89 15.21 6.93
N ALA A 178 -17.47 16.22 6.29
CA ALA A 178 -17.80 17.47 6.95
C ALA A 178 -19.11 17.31 7.74
N VAL A 179 -19.04 17.50 9.05
CA VAL A 179 -20.14 17.37 10.00
C VAL A 179 -20.42 18.73 10.63
N PRO A 180 -21.68 19.12 10.89
CA PRO A 180 -21.96 20.31 11.67
C PRO A 180 -21.31 20.19 13.05
N ALA A 181 -20.41 21.12 13.41
CA ALA A 181 -19.98 21.25 14.80
C ALA A 181 -21.20 21.71 15.58
N GLY A 182 -21.62 20.98 16.62
CA GLY A 182 -22.90 21.13 17.32
C GLY A 182 -23.12 22.45 18.07
N GLY A 183 -22.98 23.60 17.40
CA GLY A 183 -23.20 24.94 17.92
C GLY A 183 -23.72 25.89 16.83
N ALA A 184 -24.28 27.04 17.25
CA ALA A 184 -24.95 28.03 16.40
C ALA A 184 -24.05 28.72 15.34
N SER A 185 -22.78 28.34 15.24
CA SER A 185 -21.76 29.01 14.41
C SER A 185 -21.73 28.53 12.95
N GLY A 186 -22.49 27.49 12.58
CA GLY A 186 -22.42 26.93 11.21
C GLY A 186 -21.03 26.38 10.83
N THR A 187 -20.14 26.22 11.80
CA THR A 187 -18.79 25.68 11.62
C THR A 187 -18.89 24.19 11.32
N LYS A 188 -18.19 23.74 10.27
CA LYS A 188 -18.11 22.33 9.89
C LYS A 188 -16.86 21.72 10.51
N GLN A 189 -17.01 20.62 11.23
CA GLN A 189 -15.92 19.79 11.71
C GLN A 189 -15.63 18.70 10.67
N SER A 190 -14.37 18.50 10.32
CA SER A 190 -13.96 17.39 9.47
C SER A 190 -13.76 16.13 10.31
N VAL A 191 -14.38 15.02 9.89
CA VAL A 191 -14.27 13.71 10.55
C VAL A 191 -13.70 12.70 9.55
N PRO A 192 -12.55 12.07 9.84
CA PRO A 192 -11.92 11.13 8.92
C PRO A 192 -12.68 9.80 8.89
N LEU A 193 -13.02 9.33 7.69
CA LEU A 193 -13.61 8.02 7.41
C LEU A 193 -12.67 7.21 6.54
N GLY A 194 -12.24 6.05 7.02
CA GLY A 194 -11.31 5.17 6.35
C GLY A 194 -10.31 4.57 7.31
N LEU A 195 -9.11 4.27 6.80
CA LEU A 195 -8.02 3.66 7.55
C LEU A 195 -6.97 4.72 7.93
N SER A 196 -6.63 4.77 9.22
CA SER A 196 -5.50 5.53 9.75
C SER A 196 -4.47 4.54 10.27
N VAL A 197 -3.21 4.73 9.88
CA VAL A 197 -2.08 3.93 10.35
C VAL A 197 -1.05 4.89 10.94
N LYS A 198 -0.77 4.76 12.23
CA LYS A 198 0.31 5.46 12.92
C LYS A 198 1.39 4.46 13.30
N LEU A 199 2.63 4.81 13.02
CA LEU A 199 3.79 3.96 13.24
C LEU A 199 4.87 4.76 13.95
N LYS A 200 5.55 4.11 14.88
CA LYS A 200 6.79 4.61 15.47
C LYS A 200 7.83 3.52 15.39
N ILE A 201 8.95 3.82 14.72
CA ILE A 201 10.06 2.88 14.54
C ILE A 201 11.27 3.44 15.26
N SER A 202 11.82 2.67 16.19
CA SER A 202 13.05 3.00 16.90
C SER A 202 14.07 1.90 16.76
N GLU A 203 15.29 2.26 16.40
CA GLU A 203 16.42 1.32 16.40
C GLU A 203 16.61 0.68 17.79
N SER A 204 16.91 -0.62 17.81
CA SER A 204 17.00 -1.41 19.04
C SER A 204 18.17 -2.39 18.94
N ASN A 205 19.26 -2.14 19.68
CA ASN A 205 20.45 -3.00 19.71
C ASN A 205 21.18 -3.19 18.36
N GLY A 206 21.14 -2.21 17.46
CA GLY A 206 21.94 -2.18 16.21
C GLY A 206 21.12 -1.85 14.96
N PRO A 207 21.77 -1.66 13.80
CA PRO A 207 21.15 -1.07 12.61
C PRO A 207 20.12 -1.97 11.92
N ASP A 208 20.13 -3.27 12.20
CA ASP A 208 19.25 -4.27 11.58
C ASP A 208 18.12 -4.75 12.49
N VAL A 209 18.03 -4.24 13.72
CA VAL A 209 16.98 -4.59 14.67
C VAL A 209 16.29 -3.31 15.15
N PHE A 210 14.96 -3.29 15.09
CA PHE A 210 14.18 -2.13 15.46
C PHE A 210 12.87 -2.51 16.13
N ASP A 211 12.46 -1.71 17.09
CA ASP A 211 11.18 -1.79 17.76
C ASP A 211 10.15 -0.98 16.95
N LEU A 212 9.12 -1.66 16.46
CA LEU A 212 7.98 -1.07 15.76
C LEU A 212 6.78 -1.03 16.71
N LYS A 213 6.22 0.16 16.91
CA LYS A 213 4.87 0.34 17.46
C LYS A 213 3.94 0.75 16.33
N SER A 214 2.79 0.11 16.24
CA SER A 214 1.78 0.40 15.24
C SER A 214 0.40 0.52 15.86
N GLU A 215 -0.33 1.55 15.48
CA GLU A 215 -1.74 1.77 15.79
C GLU A 215 -2.48 1.88 14.46
N VAL A 216 -3.43 0.98 14.23
CA VAL A 216 -4.27 0.95 13.04
C VAL A 216 -5.71 1.18 13.47
N ARG A 217 -6.32 2.25 12.97
CA ARG A 217 -7.71 2.59 13.23
C ARG A 217 -8.51 2.59 11.93
N HIS A 218 -9.66 1.96 11.95
CA HIS A 218 -10.61 1.99 10.85
C HIS A 218 -11.92 2.62 11.31
N SER A 219 -12.39 3.63 10.57
CA SER A 219 -13.62 4.36 10.86
C SER A 219 -14.56 4.31 9.65
N LYS A 220 -15.81 3.87 9.85
CA LYS A 220 -16.82 3.74 8.79
C LYS A 220 -18.10 4.46 9.18
N LEU A 221 -18.69 5.18 8.24
CA LEU A 221 -20.01 5.78 8.42
C LEU A 221 -21.07 4.67 8.35
N ARG A 222 -21.81 4.49 9.43
CA ARG A 222 -22.94 3.56 9.51
C ARG A 222 -24.23 4.20 9.01
N GLY A 223 -24.41 5.49 9.25
CA GLY A 223 -25.61 6.25 8.89
C GLY A 223 -25.67 7.58 9.63
N TYR A 224 -26.86 8.14 9.74
CA TYR A 224 -27.13 9.35 10.51
C TYR A 224 -28.15 9.05 11.61
N SER A 225 -28.02 9.71 12.75
CA SER A 225 -29.03 9.70 13.81
C SER A 225 -30.27 10.48 13.39
N GLU A 226 -31.32 10.44 14.21
CA GLU A 226 -32.52 11.28 14.05
C GLU A 226 -32.22 12.79 14.09
N THR A 227 -31.03 13.17 14.56
CA THR A 227 -30.56 14.56 14.67
C THR A 227 -29.57 14.94 13.56
N ASP A 228 -29.53 14.19 12.45
CA ASP A 228 -28.59 14.35 11.33
C ASP A 228 -27.11 14.28 11.74
N MET A 229 -26.81 13.67 12.89
CA MET A 229 -25.43 13.44 13.33
C MET A 229 -24.91 12.10 12.78
N PRO A 230 -23.72 12.05 12.16
CA PRO A 230 -23.19 10.81 11.62
C PRO A 230 -22.86 9.82 12.72
N ILE A 231 -23.32 8.59 12.57
CA ILE A 231 -22.98 7.45 13.42
C ILE A 231 -21.77 6.76 12.79
N ILE A 232 -20.64 6.77 13.49
CA ILE A 232 -19.37 6.24 12.99
C ILE A 232 -19.00 5.01 13.80
N ASP A 233 -18.80 3.89 13.10
CA ASP A 233 -18.26 2.68 13.69
C ASP A 233 -16.74 2.71 13.59
N GLU A 234 -16.08 2.53 14.74
CA GLU A 234 -14.63 2.56 14.84
C GLU A 234 -14.07 1.25 15.35
N SER A 235 -12.97 0.80 14.76
CA SER A 235 -12.23 -0.40 15.15
C SER A 235 -10.75 -0.08 15.19
N GLU A 236 -10.04 -0.67 16.14
CA GLU A 236 -8.62 -0.37 16.36
C GLU A 236 -7.82 -1.65 16.65
N SER A 237 -6.59 -1.67 16.15
CA SER A 237 -5.55 -2.63 16.53
C SER A 237 -4.27 -1.87 16.88
N ALA A 238 -3.75 -2.12 18.08
CA ALA A 238 -2.45 -1.63 18.50
C ALA A 238 -1.51 -2.81 18.71
N SER A 239 -0.26 -2.68 18.26
CA SER A 239 0.76 -3.69 18.45
C SER A 239 2.15 -3.11 18.59
N ALA A 240 2.99 -3.83 19.34
CA ALA A 240 4.40 -3.51 19.50
C ALA A 240 5.22 -4.77 19.22
N PHE A 241 6.15 -4.68 18.29
CA PHE A 241 6.98 -5.78 17.85
C PHE A 241 8.45 -5.37 17.78
N ARG A 242 9.33 -6.31 18.11
CA ARG A 242 10.74 -6.22 17.75
C ARG A 242 10.95 -6.93 16.43
N LEU A 243 11.50 -6.22 15.46
CA LEU A 243 11.67 -6.68 14.10
C LEU A 243 13.14 -6.70 13.72
N VAL A 244 13.49 -7.67 12.87
CA VAL A 244 14.76 -7.71 12.15
C VAL A 244 14.52 -7.20 10.72
N LYS A 245 15.54 -6.59 10.12
CA LYS A 245 15.53 -6.14 8.72
C LYS A 245 14.94 -7.22 7.79
N GLY A 246 13.95 -6.80 6.99
CA GLY A 246 13.22 -7.68 6.06
C GLY A 246 11.92 -8.25 6.62
N GLN A 247 11.74 -8.30 7.94
CA GLN A 247 10.51 -8.82 8.53
C GLN A 247 9.31 -7.91 8.27
N THR A 248 8.14 -8.55 8.14
CA THR A 248 6.86 -7.87 7.92
C THR A 248 5.94 -8.12 9.10
N VAL A 249 5.25 -7.09 9.55
CA VAL A 249 4.17 -7.22 10.53
C VAL A 249 2.85 -7.35 9.79
N MET A 250 2.07 -8.33 10.20
CA MET A 250 0.69 -8.50 9.82
C MET A 250 -0.19 -7.97 10.94
N ALA A 251 -1.09 -7.04 10.62
CA ALA A 251 -2.13 -6.58 11.53
C ALA A 251 -3.48 -6.81 10.88
N THR A 252 -4.47 -7.24 11.66
CA THR A 252 -5.85 -7.36 11.18
C THR A 252 -6.76 -6.46 12.00
N VAL A 253 -7.71 -5.80 11.32
CA VAL A 253 -8.69 -4.93 11.97
C VAL A 253 -10.08 -5.37 11.52
N PRO A 254 -10.94 -5.85 12.44
CA PRO A 254 -12.30 -6.24 12.06
C PRO A 254 -13.10 -5.03 11.58
N VAL A 255 -13.90 -5.21 10.54
CA VAL A 255 -14.84 -4.19 10.07
C VAL A 255 -16.16 -4.41 10.80
N LYS A 256 -16.44 -3.55 11.78
CA LYS A 256 -17.70 -3.58 12.52
C LYS A 256 -18.90 -3.57 11.58
N GLY A 257 -19.83 -4.50 11.82
CA GLY A 257 -21.10 -4.60 11.11
C GLY A 257 -21.09 -5.30 9.76
N SER A 258 -19.94 -5.72 9.21
CA SER A 258 -19.91 -6.46 7.93
C SER A 258 -19.40 -7.89 8.01
N GLY A 259 -18.75 -8.28 9.11
CA GLY A 259 -18.09 -9.59 9.21
C GLY A 259 -16.80 -9.69 8.37
N ASP A 260 -16.40 -8.59 7.72
CA ASP A 260 -15.15 -8.48 7.00
C ASP A 260 -14.01 -8.09 7.93
N SER A 261 -12.79 -8.26 7.46
CA SER A 261 -11.59 -7.82 8.18
C SER A 261 -10.60 -7.20 7.20
N LEU A 262 -9.99 -6.10 7.63
CA LEU A 262 -8.86 -5.51 6.94
C LEU A 262 -7.59 -6.23 7.37
N LEU A 263 -6.79 -6.64 6.42
CA LEU A 263 -5.46 -7.19 6.63
C LEU A 263 -4.44 -6.15 6.17
N ILE A 264 -3.54 -5.74 7.06
CA ILE A 264 -2.49 -4.76 6.80
C ILE A 264 -1.13 -5.44 6.95
N LEU A 265 -0.33 -5.41 5.88
CA LEU A 265 1.06 -5.87 5.88
C LEU A 265 1.99 -4.65 5.96
N ILE A 266 2.78 -4.55 7.01
CA ILE A 266 3.69 -3.43 7.30
C ILE A 266 5.13 -3.94 7.16
N THR A 267 5.83 -3.49 6.12
CA THR A 267 7.23 -3.86 5.84
C THR A 267 8.16 -2.65 5.97
N PRO A 268 8.76 -2.42 7.14
CA PRO A 268 9.77 -1.39 7.33
C PRO A 268 11.12 -1.78 6.70
N ARG A 269 11.77 -0.82 6.05
CA ARG A 269 13.12 -0.96 5.49
C ARG A 269 13.96 0.26 5.88
N PRO A 270 15.15 0.10 6.48
CA PRO A 270 16.05 1.23 6.73
C PRO A 270 16.44 1.88 5.39
N ILE A 271 16.48 3.21 5.38
CA ILE A 271 16.93 3.98 4.21
C ILE A 271 18.42 4.26 4.39
N ASP A 272 19.23 3.81 3.43
CA ASP A 272 20.65 4.14 3.41
C ASP A 272 20.83 5.61 3.01
N ARG A 273 21.85 6.29 3.58
CA ARG A 273 22.07 7.75 3.43
C ARG A 273 22.24 8.24 1.98
N GLY A 274 22.31 7.36 0.98
CA GLY A 274 22.36 7.69 -0.45
C GLY A 274 21.04 7.51 -1.21
N GLU A 275 20.01 6.92 -0.60
CA GLU A 275 18.73 6.64 -1.28
C GLU A 275 17.70 7.77 -1.16
N ILE A 276 17.97 8.79 -0.33
CA ILE A 276 17.17 10.02 -0.28
C ILE A 276 17.56 10.89 -1.49
N GLY A 277 17.23 10.41 -2.67
CA GLY A 277 17.27 11.16 -3.91
C GLY A 277 16.20 12.24 -3.87
N VAL A 278 16.66 13.47 -3.95
CA VAL A 278 15.88 14.71 -3.99
C VAL A 278 14.76 14.64 -5.04
N SER A 279 13.51 14.48 -4.63
CA SER A 279 12.37 15.03 -5.38
C SER A 279 11.87 16.28 -4.65
N SER A 280 12.71 17.31 -4.58
CA SER A 280 12.27 18.63 -4.18
C SER A 280 11.54 19.29 -5.35
N THR A 281 10.26 18.97 -5.50
CA THR A 281 9.29 19.93 -6.03
C THR A 281 8.33 20.27 -4.90
N SER A 282 8.87 20.87 -3.84
CA SER A 282 8.08 21.78 -3.00
C SER A 282 8.25 23.17 -3.61
N PRO A 283 7.16 23.89 -3.94
CA PRO A 283 7.27 25.29 -4.31
C PRO A 283 7.78 26.04 -3.08
N ALA A 284 8.89 26.75 -3.26
CA ALA A 284 9.44 27.64 -2.26
C ALA A 284 8.38 28.69 -1.90
N VAL A 285 7.84 28.61 -0.68
CA VAL A 285 7.16 29.72 -0.04
C VAL A 285 8.24 30.77 0.23
N ALA A 286 8.31 31.77 -0.64
CA ALA A 286 9.12 32.96 -0.42
C ALA A 286 8.57 33.68 0.83
N ARG A 287 9.30 33.58 1.93
CA ARG A 287 9.17 34.51 3.06
C ARG A 287 9.68 35.87 2.58
N GLY A 288 8.76 36.77 2.24
CA GLY A 288 9.01 38.20 2.17
C GLY A 288 8.39 38.85 3.40
N ASP A 289 9.22 39.14 4.41
CA ASP A 289 8.88 40.13 5.43
C ASP A 289 8.94 41.52 4.80
N GLY A 290 7.82 42.23 4.80
CA GLY A 290 7.72 43.60 4.31
C GLY A 290 6.31 44.15 4.44
N ALA A 291 6.14 45.05 5.42
CA ALA A 291 4.96 45.80 5.86
C ALA A 291 3.82 46.11 4.84
N PRO A 292 2.57 46.31 5.34
CA PRO A 292 1.39 46.50 4.50
C PRO A 292 1.28 47.96 4.03
N PRO A 293 0.68 48.21 2.85
CA PRO A 293 -0.02 49.46 2.62
C PRO A 293 -1.54 49.25 2.68
N ALA A 294 -2.18 50.09 3.50
CA ALA A 294 -3.63 50.30 3.56
C ALA A 294 -4.11 51.11 2.33
N PRO A 295 -5.44 51.31 2.16
CA PRO A 295 -6.13 51.29 0.87
C PRO A 295 -6.13 52.62 0.11
N ALA A 296 -6.27 52.55 -1.21
CA ALA A 296 -6.67 53.68 -2.03
C ALA A 296 -7.95 53.34 -2.80
N ALA A 297 -8.91 54.26 -2.66
CA ALA A 297 -10.25 54.24 -3.18
C ALA A 297 -10.31 54.36 -4.71
N GLU A 298 -11.39 53.80 -5.27
CA GLU A 298 -12.35 54.43 -6.18
C GLU A 298 -11.81 55.27 -7.38
N ILE A 299 -12.21 54.89 -8.61
CA ILE A 299 -12.90 55.75 -9.61
C ILE A 299 -13.09 54.98 -10.93
N VAL A 300 -14.34 54.57 -11.16
CA VAL A 300 -15.20 54.90 -12.32
C VAL A 300 -14.54 55.04 -13.72
N SER A 301 -14.87 54.14 -14.65
CA SER A 301 -15.77 54.36 -15.82
C SER A 301 -15.46 53.53 -17.08
N ARG A 302 -16.53 52.91 -17.61
CA ARG A 302 -16.96 52.74 -19.03
C ARG A 302 -15.89 52.74 -20.14
N ILE A 303 -15.94 51.78 -21.07
CA ILE A 303 -16.65 51.84 -22.38
C ILE A 303 -16.57 50.42 -23.01
N ARG A 304 -17.70 49.71 -23.28
CA ARG A 304 -18.38 49.52 -24.60
C ARG A 304 -17.40 49.16 -25.75
N ALA A 305 -17.60 48.19 -26.64
CA ALA A 305 -18.81 47.59 -27.20
C ALA A 305 -18.44 46.31 -28.00
N GLN A 306 -19.22 45.25 -27.85
CA GLN A 306 -20.06 44.58 -28.86
C GLN A 306 -20.72 43.37 -28.21
#